data_AF-A0A4Q2YJ25-F1
#
_entry.id   AF-A0A4Q2YJ25-F1
#
_cell.length_a   1.000
_cell.length_b   1.000
_cell.length_c   1.000
_cell.angle_alpha   90.00
_cell.angle_beta   90.00
_cell.angle_gamma   90.00
#
_symmetry.space_group_name_H-M   'P 1'
#
loop_
_entity.id
_entity.type
_entity.pdbx_description
1 polymer ?
#
loop_
_entity_poly.entity_id
_entity_poly.type
_entity_poly.pdbx_seq_one_letter_code
_entity_poly.pdbx_strand_id
1 'polypeptide(L)'
;MSGPNRLAEAIYQTGCLHRGPSLASPESDFSRFLGDLTKGRTETGWNWKRRASADQSSGQRVWDQLARLWASRAAESPDMIPSATARTELAAHYQLVTPVSGAVVLETQQQYDDHGLTPADGSATPQIPSVPEPSTGLLVILTTSVALMRRKRTL
;
A
#
# COMPACT_ATOMS: atom_id res chain seq x y z
N MET A 1 -7.98 14.74 26.91
CA MET A 1 -6.69 14.23 26.40
C MET A 1 -6.76 12.72 26.38
N SER A 2 -6.80 12.09 25.20
CA SER A 2 -6.90 10.63 25.08
C SER A 2 -5.48 10.07 25.05
N GLY A 3 -5.13 9.24 26.04
CA GLY A 3 -3.82 8.58 26.11
C GLY A 3 -3.65 7.53 24.99
N PRO A 4 -2.40 7.12 24.68
CA PRO A 4 -2.13 6.13 23.65
C PRO A 4 -2.85 4.80 23.95
N ASN A 5 -3.63 4.31 22.98
CA ASN A 5 -4.41 3.08 23.12
C ASN A 5 -3.49 1.86 22.95
N ARG A 6 -2.88 1.44 24.05
CA ARG A 6 -1.97 0.27 24.10
C ARG A 6 -2.63 -1.04 23.68
N LEU A 7 -3.94 -1.18 23.90
CA LEU A 7 -4.72 -2.33 23.46
C LEU A 7 -4.82 -2.38 21.93
N ALA A 8 -5.14 -1.25 21.30
CA ALA A 8 -5.16 -1.16 19.84
C ALA A 8 -3.76 -1.44 19.25
N GLU A 9 -2.70 -0.87 19.82
CA GLU A 9 -1.31 -1.11 19.38
C GLU A 9 -0.94 -2.60 19.43
N ALA A 10 -1.33 -3.32 20.48
CA ALA A 10 -1.06 -4.75 20.63
C ALA A 10 -1.85 -5.60 19.62
N ILE A 11 -3.14 -5.29 19.42
CA ILE A 11 -4.01 -6.01 18.47
C ILE A 11 -3.55 -5.81 17.02
N TYR A 12 -3.03 -4.63 16.65
CA TYR A 12 -2.48 -4.40 15.30
C TYR A 12 -1.26 -5.27 14.98
N GLN A 13 -0.50 -5.70 16.00
CA GLN A 13 0.72 -6.48 15.81
C GLN A 13 0.49 -7.99 15.74
N THR A 14 -0.64 -8.47 16.26
CA THR A 14 -0.98 -9.90 16.33
C THR A 14 -2.43 -10.14 15.98
N GLY A 15 -2.67 -10.92 14.94
CA GLY A 15 -4.01 -11.37 14.58
C GLY A 15 -4.09 -12.89 14.51
N CYS A 16 -5.15 -13.46 15.06
CA CYS A 16 -5.56 -14.83 14.73
C CYS A 16 -6.37 -14.76 13.45
N LEU A 17 -5.83 -15.28 12.34
CA LEU A 17 -6.62 -15.43 11.12
C LEU A 17 -7.44 -16.72 11.23
N HIS A 18 -8.75 -16.58 11.31
CA HIS A 18 -9.67 -17.71 11.22
C HIS A 18 -10.22 -17.79 9.79
N ARG A 19 -10.40 -19.01 9.28
CA ARG A 19 -11.03 -19.20 7.97
C ARG A 19 -12.51 -18.84 8.11
N GLY A 20 -12.98 -17.86 7.34
CA GLY A 20 -14.40 -17.54 7.24
C GLY A 20 -15.21 -18.66 6.56
N PRO A 21 -16.55 -18.60 6.58
CA PRO A 21 -17.39 -19.56 5.89
C PRO A 21 -17.05 -19.62 4.40
N SER A 22 -17.16 -20.82 3.81
CA SER A 22 -17.24 -20.94 2.36
C SER A 22 -18.49 -20.22 1.86
N LEU A 23 -18.43 -19.59 0.68
CA LEU A 23 -19.57 -18.91 0.05
C LEU A 23 -20.10 -19.68 -1.18
N ALA A 24 -19.74 -20.96 -1.31
CA ALA A 24 -20.18 -21.79 -2.42
C ALA A 24 -21.69 -22.11 -2.34
N SER A 25 -22.21 -22.27 -1.13
CA SER A 25 -23.64 -22.44 -0.85
C SER A 25 -24.01 -21.63 0.41
N PRO A 26 -24.38 -20.35 0.26
CA PRO A 26 -24.46 -19.41 1.38
C PRO A 26 -25.34 -19.85 2.55
N GLU A 27 -26.52 -20.41 2.29
CA GLU A 27 -27.49 -20.79 3.32
C GLU A 27 -26.99 -21.96 4.19
N SER A 28 -26.43 -22.99 3.57
CA SER A 28 -25.91 -24.16 4.26
C SER A 28 -24.55 -23.89 4.91
N ASP A 29 -23.69 -23.10 4.26
CA ASP A 29 -22.37 -22.74 4.77
C ASP A 29 -22.47 -21.77 5.96
N PHE A 30 -23.42 -20.83 5.92
CA PHE A 30 -23.69 -19.92 7.04
C PHE A 30 -24.27 -20.64 8.25
N SER A 31 -25.26 -21.52 8.04
CA SER A 31 -25.84 -22.32 9.11
C SER A 31 -24.80 -23.23 9.78
N ARG A 32 -23.91 -23.83 8.97
CA ARG A 32 -22.78 -24.62 9.46
C ARG A 32 -21.80 -23.77 10.27
N PHE A 33 -21.46 -22.58 9.78
CA PHE A 33 -20.56 -21.65 10.46
C PHE A 33 -21.11 -21.18 11.82
N LEU A 34 -22.40 -20.83 11.89
CA LEU A 34 -23.05 -20.47 13.16
C LEU A 34 -23.11 -21.65 14.15
N GLY A 35 -23.38 -22.85 13.65
CA GLY A 35 -23.33 -24.07 14.46
C GLY A 35 -21.93 -24.36 15.00
N ASP A 36 -20.91 -24.12 14.20
CA ASP A 36 -19.51 -24.33 14.58
C ASP A 36 -19.03 -23.27 15.61
N LEU A 37 -19.48 -22.02 15.47
CA LEU A 37 -19.22 -20.95 16.45
C LEU A 37 -19.81 -21.26 17.84
N THR A 38 -21.01 -21.84 17.89
CA THR A 38 -21.71 -22.12 19.15
C THR A 38 -21.22 -23.38 19.85
N LYS A 39 -20.68 -24.34 19.11
CA LYS A 39 -20.23 -25.63 19.66
C LYS A 39 -18.75 -25.65 20.09
N GLY A 40 -18.00 -24.58 19.83
CA GLY A 40 -16.62 -24.43 20.26
C GLY A 40 -15.70 -25.50 19.67
N ARG A 41 -15.31 -25.35 18.41
CA ARG A 41 -14.31 -26.24 17.78
C ARG A 41 -12.90 -25.72 18.03
N THR A 42 -11.98 -26.61 18.43
CA THR A 42 -10.53 -26.37 18.28
C THR A 42 -10.16 -26.48 16.81
N GLU A 43 -10.03 -25.33 16.14
CA GLU A 43 -9.50 -25.25 14.78
C GLU A 43 -8.02 -24.86 14.79
N THR A 44 -7.26 -25.37 13.83
CA THR A 44 -5.87 -24.99 13.64
C THR A 44 -5.82 -23.55 13.12
N GLY A 45 -5.68 -22.59 14.04
CA GLY A 45 -5.51 -21.19 13.73
C GLY A 45 -4.06 -20.84 13.38
N TRP A 46 -3.88 -19.95 12.41
CA TRP A 46 -2.57 -19.36 12.13
C TRP A 46 -2.42 -18.09 12.96
N ASN A 47 -1.45 -18.11 13.87
CA ASN A 47 -1.01 -16.92 14.58
C ASN A 47 0.10 -16.24 13.78
N TRP A 48 -0.20 -15.05 13.26
CA TRP A 48 0.82 -14.21 12.65
C TRP A 48 1.15 -13.06 13.59
N LYS A 49 2.45 -12.77 13.74
CA LYS A 49 2.95 -11.63 14.49
C LYS A 49 3.84 -10.81 13.58
N ARG A 50 3.50 -9.53 13.40
CA ARG A 50 4.38 -8.59 12.70
C ARG A 50 5.53 -8.23 13.64
N ARG A 51 6.72 -8.73 13.35
CA ARG A 51 7.96 -8.28 14.00
C ARG A 51 8.62 -7.27 13.06
N ALA A 52 8.91 -6.07 13.57
CA ALA A 52 9.83 -5.17 12.91
C ALA A 52 11.24 -5.78 13.03
N SER A 53 11.61 -6.63 12.09
CA SER A 53 13.01 -6.97 11.90
C SER A 53 13.60 -5.86 11.05
N ALA A 54 14.69 -5.26 11.49
CA ALA A 54 15.55 -4.55 10.56
C ALA A 54 15.95 -5.58 9.51
N ASP A 55 15.53 -5.34 8.27
CA ASP A 55 15.87 -6.24 7.18
C ASP A 55 17.38 -6.12 6.97
N GLN A 56 18.13 -7.17 7.31
CA GLN A 56 19.55 -7.27 7.00
C GLN A 56 19.77 -7.63 5.52
N SER A 57 18.70 -7.76 4.73
CA SER A 57 18.85 -7.92 3.30
C SER A 57 19.51 -6.67 2.72
N SER A 58 20.71 -6.85 2.17
CA SER A 58 21.39 -5.87 1.32
C SER A 58 20.66 -5.79 -0.03
N GLY A 59 19.37 -5.47 0.02
CA GLY A 59 18.56 -5.25 -1.17
C GLY A 59 19.15 -4.10 -1.97
N GLN A 60 19.27 -4.27 -3.28
CA GLN A 60 19.65 -3.15 -4.14
C GLN A 60 18.53 -2.11 -4.10
N ARG A 61 18.89 -0.87 -3.77
CA ARG A 61 17.96 0.26 -3.81
C ARG A 61 17.51 0.46 -5.26
N VAL A 62 16.25 0.14 -5.54
CA VAL A 62 15.67 0.29 -6.88
C VAL A 62 15.13 1.69 -7.08
N TRP A 63 14.17 2.09 -6.24
CA TRP A 63 13.45 3.34 -6.38
C TRP A 63 12.91 3.83 -5.05
N ASP A 64 12.77 5.14 -4.92
CA ASP A 64 12.30 5.77 -3.68
C ASP A 64 10.78 5.96 -3.65
N GLN A 65 10.02 5.24 -4.50
CA GLN A 65 8.56 5.42 -4.58
C GLN A 65 7.85 5.09 -3.27
N LEU A 66 8.30 4.05 -2.56
CA LEU A 66 7.75 3.72 -1.25
C LEU A 66 8.11 4.79 -0.20
N ALA A 67 9.31 5.37 -0.29
CA ALA A 67 9.71 6.46 0.57
C ALA A 67 8.89 7.72 0.28
N ARG A 68 8.64 8.05 -1.00
CA ARG A 68 7.77 9.16 -1.43
C ARG A 68 6.32 8.97 -1.01
N LEU A 69 5.78 7.75 -1.12
CA LEU A 69 4.43 7.41 -0.66
C LEU A 69 4.29 7.54 0.86
N TRP A 70 5.32 7.13 1.60
CA TRP A 70 5.35 7.36 3.04
C TRP A 70 5.43 8.86 3.35
N ALA A 71 6.30 9.59 2.66
CA ALA A 71 6.52 11.02 2.88
C ALA A 71 5.27 11.86 2.55
N SER A 72 4.49 11.50 1.51
CA SER A 72 3.25 12.20 1.20
C SER A 72 2.23 12.08 2.34
N ARG A 73 2.04 10.88 2.88
CA ARG A 73 1.17 10.65 4.03
C ARG A 73 1.68 11.35 5.29
N ALA A 74 2.99 11.35 5.51
CA ALA A 74 3.61 11.97 6.68
C ALA A 74 3.56 13.51 6.64
N ALA A 75 3.70 14.12 5.46
CA ALA A 75 3.58 15.56 5.27
C ALA A 75 2.13 16.07 5.44
N GLU A 76 1.14 15.22 5.15
CA GLU A 76 -0.28 15.54 5.32
C GLU A 76 -0.79 15.34 6.75
N SER A 77 -0.25 14.37 7.48
CA SER A 77 -0.76 13.97 8.79
C SER A 77 -0.03 14.66 9.96
N PRO A 78 -0.69 15.55 10.74
CA PRO A 78 -0.12 16.13 11.95
C PRO A 78 0.17 15.08 13.03
N ASP A 79 -0.51 13.93 13.00
CA ASP A 79 -0.32 12.83 13.94
C ASP A 79 1.03 12.12 13.71
N MET A 80 1.54 12.12 12.48
CA MET A 80 2.84 11.53 12.14
C MET A 80 3.98 12.52 12.39
N ILE A 81 3.78 13.79 12.01
CA ILE A 81 4.76 14.85 12.17
C ILE A 81 4.04 16.10 12.72
N PRO A 82 4.16 16.38 14.03
CA PRO A 82 3.44 17.50 14.65
C PRO A 82 3.84 18.88 14.11
N SER A 83 5.12 19.08 13.82
CA SER A 83 5.65 20.38 13.38
C SER A 83 5.34 20.64 11.91
N ALA A 84 4.64 21.76 11.63
CA ALA A 84 4.30 22.18 10.27
C ALA A 84 5.55 22.44 9.41
N THR A 85 6.60 23.04 9.98
CA THR A 85 7.88 23.30 9.29
C THR A 85 8.53 22.00 8.81
N ALA A 86 8.62 20.99 9.68
CA ALA A 86 9.20 19.70 9.30
C ALA A 86 8.35 18.96 8.24
N ARG A 87 7.03 19.17 8.21
CA ARG A 87 6.17 18.62 7.14
C ARG A 87 6.44 19.30 5.80
N THR A 88 6.61 20.63 5.79
CA THR A 88 6.99 21.37 4.60
C THR A 88 8.39 20.99 4.11
N GLU A 89 9.37 20.86 5.01
CA GLU A 89 10.73 20.42 4.69
C GLU A 89 10.74 18.99 4.13
N LEU A 90 9.96 18.07 4.71
CA LEU A 90 9.83 16.70 4.20
C LEU A 90 9.22 16.67 2.79
N ALA A 91 8.17 17.46 2.56
CA ALA A 91 7.56 17.56 1.25
C ALA A 91 8.52 18.19 0.22
N ALA A 92 9.29 19.20 0.61
CA ALA A 92 10.32 19.80 -0.24
C ALA A 92 11.45 18.80 -0.57
N HIS A 93 11.91 18.02 0.42
CA HIS A 93 12.98 17.03 0.24
C HIS A 93 12.61 15.96 -0.80
N TYR A 94 11.36 15.50 -0.78
CA TYR A 94 10.87 14.51 -1.74
C TYR A 94 10.20 15.12 -2.98
N GLN A 95 10.25 16.46 -3.13
CA GLN A 95 9.61 17.21 -4.21
C GLN A 95 8.11 16.86 -4.39
N LEU A 96 7.40 16.79 -3.27
CA LEU A 96 5.99 16.44 -3.22
C LEU A 96 5.12 17.68 -3.18
N VAL A 97 4.08 17.70 -4.01
CA VAL A 97 3.01 18.70 -3.93
C VAL A 97 1.95 18.18 -2.97
N THR A 98 1.77 18.87 -1.85
CA THR A 98 0.85 18.51 -0.77
C THR A 98 0.11 19.77 -0.30
N PRO A 99 -0.94 19.67 0.53
CA PRO A 99 -1.60 20.86 1.09
C PRO A 99 -0.66 21.83 1.83
N VAL A 100 0.52 21.36 2.27
CA VAL A 100 1.55 22.18 2.93
C VAL A 100 2.70 22.60 2.02
N SER A 101 2.68 22.19 0.74
CA SER A 101 3.71 22.51 -0.26
C SER A 101 3.11 22.65 -1.66
N GLY A 102 3.18 23.85 -2.24
CA GLY A 102 2.76 24.11 -3.62
C GLY A 102 3.93 24.00 -4.61
N ALA A 103 3.66 23.58 -5.84
CA ALA A 103 4.60 23.75 -6.94
C ALA A 103 4.33 25.07 -7.66
N VAL A 104 5.37 25.87 -7.85
CA VAL A 104 5.33 27.05 -8.73
C VAL A 104 6.11 26.70 -9.98
N VAL A 105 5.40 26.65 -11.11
CA VAL A 105 6.01 26.47 -12.42
C VAL A 105 6.23 27.84 -13.02
N LEU A 106 7.49 28.17 -13.29
CA LEU A 106 7.85 29.37 -14.05
C LEU A 106 7.99 28.98 -15.52
N GLU A 107 7.47 29.84 -16.40
CA GLU A 107 7.35 29.57 -17.85
C GLU A 107 8.69 29.75 -18.58
N THR A 108 9.54 30.66 -18.09
CA THR A 108 10.79 31.02 -18.78
C THR A 108 12.01 30.81 -17.90
N GLN A 109 13.10 30.34 -18.52
CA GLN A 109 14.40 30.15 -17.83
C GLN A 109 14.89 31.44 -17.16
N GLN A 110 14.61 32.59 -17.77
CA GLN A 110 14.96 33.89 -17.23
C GLN A 110 14.26 34.19 -15.89
N GLN A 111 13.03 33.70 -15.68
CA GLN A 111 12.34 33.83 -14.39
C GLN A 111 12.97 32.94 -13.30
N TYR A 112 13.55 31.80 -13.66
CA TYR A 112 14.32 30.97 -12.73
C TYR A 112 15.59 31.70 -12.30
N ASP A 113 16.31 32.30 -13.25
CA ASP A 113 17.55 33.02 -12.99
C ASP A 113 17.31 34.28 -12.12
N ASP A 114 16.23 35.03 -12.41
CA ASP A 114 15.85 36.23 -11.65
C ASP A 114 15.44 35.93 -10.20
N HIS A 115 14.90 34.74 -9.94
CA HIS A 115 14.52 34.28 -8.60
C HIS A 115 15.58 33.39 -7.93
N GLY A 116 16.73 33.17 -8.58
CA GLY A 116 17.80 32.31 -8.07
C GLY A 116 17.35 30.85 -7.87
N LEU A 117 16.36 30.40 -8.65
CA LEU A 117 15.78 29.06 -8.58
C LEU A 117 16.42 28.18 -9.64
N THR A 118 16.88 26.99 -9.26
CA THR A 118 17.28 25.96 -10.23
C THR A 118 16.07 25.12 -10.62
N PRO A 119 15.82 24.86 -11.92
CA PRO A 119 14.77 23.95 -12.35
C PRO A 119 14.90 22.59 -11.66
N ALA A 120 13.78 21.95 -11.31
CA ALA A 120 13.80 20.63 -10.71
C ALA A 120 14.46 19.63 -11.67
N ASP A 121 15.47 18.89 -11.19
CA ASP A 121 16.18 17.90 -11.97
C ASP A 121 15.22 16.86 -12.55
N GLY A 122 15.22 16.70 -13.89
CA GLY A 122 14.36 15.74 -14.58
C GLY A 122 14.58 14.28 -14.16
N SER A 123 15.72 13.97 -13.53
CA SER A 123 16.03 12.66 -12.93
C SER A 123 15.27 12.38 -11.62
N ALA A 124 14.71 13.43 -10.99
CA ALA A 124 13.81 13.30 -9.85
C ALA A 124 12.36 12.99 -10.28
N THR A 125 12.06 13.13 -11.58
CA THR A 125 10.85 12.59 -12.18
C THR A 125 11.03 11.08 -12.32
N PRO A 126 10.09 10.25 -11.83
CA PRO A 126 10.19 8.81 -12.00
C PRO A 126 10.25 8.48 -13.49
N GLN A 127 11.40 8.03 -13.99
CA GLN A 127 11.44 7.28 -15.24
C GLN A 127 10.71 5.97 -14.96
N ILE A 128 9.39 5.98 -15.15
CA ILE A 128 8.58 4.78 -15.08
C ILE A 128 9.01 3.96 -16.29
N PRO A 129 9.77 2.86 -16.14
CA PRO A 129 9.99 1.96 -17.25
C PRO A 129 8.61 1.56 -17.76
N SER A 130 8.40 1.68 -19.06
CA SER A 130 7.12 1.33 -19.70
C SER A 130 6.60 0.05 -19.07
N VAL A 131 5.46 0.15 -18.38
CA VAL A 131 4.81 -1.01 -17.78
C VAL A 131 4.71 -2.03 -18.91
N PRO A 132 5.29 -3.24 -18.77
CA PRO A 132 5.20 -4.22 -19.84
C PRO A 132 3.71 -4.43 -20.09
N GLU A 133 3.25 -4.08 -21.28
CA GLU A 133 1.87 -4.38 -21.65
C GLU A 133 1.67 -5.87 -21.39
N PRO A 134 0.60 -6.25 -20.66
CA PRO A 134 0.33 -7.65 -20.40
C PRO A 134 0.28 -8.34 -21.76
N SER A 135 1.23 -9.24 -22.01
CA SER A 135 1.39 -9.81 -23.33
C SER A 135 0.07 -10.43 -23.77
N THR A 136 -0.37 -10.12 -24.99
CA THR A 136 -1.63 -10.64 -25.56
C THR A 136 -1.71 -12.17 -25.38
N GLY A 137 -0.57 -12.86 -25.43
CA GLY A 137 -0.45 -14.29 -25.15
C GLY A 137 -0.88 -14.69 -23.74
N LEU A 138 -0.49 -13.95 -22.70
CA LEU A 138 -0.91 -14.21 -21.32
C LEU A 138 -2.42 -14.09 -21.17
N LEU A 139 -3.04 -13.07 -21.78
CA LEU A 139 -4.49 -12.89 -21.77
C LEU A 139 -5.22 -14.03 -22.51
N VAL A 140 -4.70 -14.48 -23.65
CA VAL A 140 -5.27 -15.61 -24.40
C VAL A 140 -5.19 -16.90 -23.59
N ILE A 141 -4.05 -17.18 -22.93
CA ILE A 141 -3.89 -18.38 -22.09
C ILE A 141 -4.87 -18.33 -20.90
N LEU A 142 -5.00 -17.18 -20.24
CA LEU A 142 -5.84 -17.03 -19.05
C LEU A 142 -7.33 -17.18 -19.41
N THR A 143 -7.77 -16.56 -20.52
CA THR A 143 -9.15 -16.67 -20.99
C THR A 143 -9.50 -18.08 -21.49
N THR A 144 -8.61 -18.74 -22.24
CA THR A 144 -8.81 -20.14 -22.66
C THR A 144 -8.81 -21.12 -21.49
N SER A 145 -7.94 -20.91 -20.50
CA SER A 145 -7.91 -21.73 -19.28
C SER A 145 -9.21 -21.62 -18.49
N VAL A 146 -9.74 -20.40 -18.33
CA VAL A 146 -11.04 -20.16 -17.67
C VAL A 146 -12.19 -20.78 -18.47
N ALA A 147 -12.18 -20.67 -19.80
CA ALA A 147 -13.21 -21.27 -20.66
C ALA A 147 -13.22 -22.80 -20.57
N LEU A 148 -12.04 -23.44 -20.55
CA LEU A 148 -11.90 -24.89 -20.40
C LEU A 148 -12.33 -25.36 -19.00
N MET A 149 -11.96 -24.62 -17.95
CA MET A 149 -12.42 -24.91 -16.58
C MET A 149 -13.93 -24.81 -16.42
N ARG A 150 -14.58 -23.83 -17.09
CA ARG A 150 -16.04 -23.71 -17.10
C ARG A 150 -16.70 -24.88 -17.83
N ARG A 151 -16.16 -25.28 -18.99
CA ARG A 151 -16.69 -26.40 -19.78
C ARG A 151 -16.60 -27.75 -19.04
N LYS A 152 -15.58 -27.95 -18.21
CA LYS A 152 -15.43 -29.14 -17.36
C LYS A 152 -16.35 -29.15 -16.12
N ARG A 153 -16.99 -28.02 -15.79
CA ARG A 153 -17.91 -27.91 -14.64
C ARG A 153 -19.39 -28.05 -15.03
N THR A 154 -19.71 -27.94 -16.32
CA THR A 154 -21.08 -28.09 -16.87
C THR A 154 -21.33 -29.45 -17.53
N LEU A 155 -20.34 -30.34 -17.51
CA LEU A 155 -20.46 -31.77 -17.81
C LEU A 155 -20.38 -32.54 -16.48
#